data_AF-A0A349MLP2-F1
#
_entry.id   AF-A0A349MLP2-F1
#
_cell.length_a   1.000
_cell.length_b   1.000
_cell.length_c   1.000
_cell.angle_alpha   90.00
_cell.angle_beta   90.00
_cell.angle_gamma   90.00
#
_symmetry.space_group_name_H-M   'P 1'
#
loop_
_entity.id
_entity.type
_entity.pdbx_description
1 polymer ?
#
loop_
_entity_poly.entity_id
_entity_poly.type
_entity_poly.pdbx_seq_one_letter_code
_entity_poly.pdbx_strand_id
1 'polypeptide(L)'
;MENKFSLNSDYLVFTIHGTPYGVTSQDIVSVVDMVECTHVPDSPPEMRGVIPFRDGNLPLFDLRVFLGFKGRNLEIRELVETMGMRKQDHINWVNKLKDEVFNDKPITVQTNPHLCAFGKWYDQFQSDNSNLNNYMARFDAPHKAIHSIGIQATNLVKAGNKDEAVKLLQATENGLLVSLIDLFNGIGGLVQRYLLEYIVVFNSGETQFAMAVDDIRFFSRLDHIEYPLQSNITGGGADVVQAIGRYRMENSQELTDVLLMDISRFLDHFS
;
A
#
# COMPACT_ATOMS: atom_id res chain seq x y z
N MET A 1 -23.92 29.10 10.89
CA MET A 1 -23.18 27.93 11.37
C MET A 1 -21.78 28.42 11.68
N GLU A 2 -21.33 28.22 12.92
CA GLU A 2 -19.98 28.57 13.31
C GLU A 2 -19.02 27.58 12.63
N ASN A 3 -18.03 28.10 11.93
CA ASN A 3 -17.07 27.29 11.19
C ASN A 3 -16.16 26.57 12.20
N LYS A 4 -16.19 25.23 12.24
CA LYS A 4 -15.45 24.41 13.24
C LYS A 4 -13.92 24.62 13.18
N PHE A 5 -13.37 24.93 12.01
CA PHE A 5 -11.92 25.08 11.79
C PHE A 5 -11.48 26.55 11.81
N SER A 6 -10.33 26.80 12.42
CA SER A 6 -9.73 28.11 12.62
C SER A 6 -8.22 28.05 12.36
N LEU A 7 -7.66 29.10 11.74
CA LEU A 7 -6.21 29.23 11.53
C LEU A 7 -5.41 29.30 12.84
N ASN A 8 -6.09 29.59 13.96
CA ASN A 8 -5.47 29.66 15.29
C ASN A 8 -5.45 28.31 16.02
N SER A 9 -6.04 27.27 15.43
CA SER A 9 -6.05 25.92 16.00
C SER A 9 -4.84 25.12 15.52
N ASP A 10 -4.39 24.18 16.34
CA ASP A 10 -3.42 23.17 15.92
C ASP A 10 -4.17 21.96 15.34
N TYR A 11 -3.62 21.36 14.29
CA TYR A 11 -4.22 20.24 13.57
C TYR A 11 -3.28 19.05 13.57
N LEU A 12 -3.78 17.86 13.89
CA LEU A 12 -3.07 16.64 13.52
C LEU A 12 -3.31 16.37 12.05
N VAL A 13 -2.22 16.26 11.30
CA VAL A 13 -2.25 15.83 9.90
C VAL A 13 -1.80 14.36 9.82
N PHE A 14 -2.64 13.55 9.21
CA PHE A 14 -2.37 12.15 8.90
C PHE A 14 -2.70 11.87 7.44
N THR A 15 -2.27 10.72 6.91
CA THR A 15 -2.60 10.34 5.53
C THR A 15 -3.54 9.16 5.48
N ILE A 16 -4.41 9.15 4.47
CA ILE A 16 -5.16 7.98 4.01
C ILE A 16 -4.95 7.86 2.50
N HIS A 17 -4.39 6.73 2.06
CA HIS A 17 -4.12 6.45 0.65
C HIS A 17 -3.38 7.62 -0.05
N GLY A 18 -2.29 8.07 0.58
CA GLY A 18 -1.45 9.19 0.15
C GLY A 18 -2.08 10.58 0.29
N THR A 19 -3.36 10.68 0.62
CA THR A 19 -4.08 11.96 0.73
C THR A 19 -4.00 12.49 2.17
N PRO A 20 -3.59 13.76 2.40
CA PRO A 20 -3.57 14.36 3.73
C PRO A 20 -4.97 14.70 4.24
N TYR A 21 -5.25 14.28 5.47
CA TYR A 21 -6.45 14.62 6.24
C TYR A 21 -6.05 15.32 7.54
N GLY A 22 -6.86 16.28 7.95
CA GLY A 22 -6.59 17.14 9.09
C GLY A 22 -7.75 17.13 10.07
N VAL A 23 -7.43 16.96 11.35
CA VAL A 23 -8.39 17.01 12.47
C VAL A 23 -7.88 17.98 13.52
N THR A 24 -8.78 18.68 14.20
CA THR A 24 -8.38 19.63 15.24
C THR A 24 -7.76 18.86 16.41
N SER A 25 -6.69 19.40 17.01
CA SER A 25 -6.05 18.76 18.16
C SER A 25 -6.97 18.61 19.38
N GLN A 26 -8.04 19.40 19.46
CA GLN A 26 -9.02 19.35 20.56
C GLN A 26 -9.87 18.08 20.52
N ASP A 27 -10.03 17.47 19.34
CA ASP A 27 -10.82 16.25 19.17
C ASP A 27 -9.98 14.99 19.48
N ILE A 28 -8.68 15.12 19.76
CA ILE A 28 -7.72 14.01 19.84
C ILE A 28 -7.37 13.72 21.31
N VAL A 29 -7.48 12.45 21.68
CA VAL A 29 -7.12 11.95 23.01
C VAL A 29 -5.70 11.38 23.01
N SER A 30 -5.33 10.60 21.99
CA SER A 30 -4.02 9.95 21.90
C SER A 30 -3.75 9.47 20.48
N VAL A 31 -2.46 9.32 20.15
CA VAL A 31 -1.98 8.55 19.00
C VAL A 31 -1.17 7.38 19.54
N VAL A 32 -1.45 6.17 19.08
CA VAL A 32 -0.75 4.95 19.50
C VAL A 32 -0.42 4.08 18.28
N ASP A 33 0.59 3.22 18.41
CA ASP A 33 0.88 2.23 17.39
C ASP A 33 -0.27 1.22 17.27
N MET A 34 -0.43 0.64 16.07
CA MET A 34 -1.43 -0.41 15.85
C MET A 34 -1.23 -1.58 16.83
N VAL A 35 -2.31 -1.98 17.49
CA VAL A 35 -2.37 -3.13 18.40
C VAL A 35 -3.30 -4.20 17.85
N GLU A 36 -3.20 -5.41 18.40
CA GLU A 36 -4.17 -6.47 18.08
C GLU A 36 -5.59 -6.05 18.47
N CYS A 37 -6.53 -6.21 17.56
CA CYS A 37 -7.93 -5.93 17.79
C CYS A 37 -8.75 -7.22 17.89
N THR A 38 -9.71 -7.25 18.81
CA THR A 38 -10.68 -8.35 18.92
C THR A 38 -11.83 -8.10 17.97
N HIS A 39 -12.07 -9.03 17.05
CA HIS A 39 -13.17 -8.91 16.09
C HIS A 39 -14.54 -8.94 16.79
N VAL A 40 -15.46 -8.10 16.33
CA VAL A 40 -16.85 -8.05 16.78
C VAL A 40 -17.74 -8.68 15.71
N PRO A 41 -18.46 -9.78 16.01
CA PRO A 41 -19.40 -10.40 15.05
C PRO A 41 -20.48 -9.42 14.59
N ASP A 42 -20.92 -9.58 13.33
CA ASP A 42 -21.99 -8.78 12.70
C ASP A 42 -21.77 -7.26 12.74
N SER A 43 -20.50 -6.83 12.90
CA SER A 43 -20.11 -5.42 12.85
C SER A 43 -20.03 -4.89 11.41
N PRO A 44 -20.23 -3.57 11.20
CA PRO A 44 -20.09 -2.97 9.89
C PRO A 44 -18.64 -3.10 9.38
N PRO A 45 -18.41 -3.12 8.05
CA PRO A 45 -17.09 -3.35 7.47
C PRO A 45 -16.05 -2.29 7.88
N GLU A 46 -16.50 -1.08 8.22
CA GLU A 46 -15.67 -0.01 8.75
C GLU A 46 -15.19 -0.30 10.17
N MET A 47 -15.85 -1.17 10.94
CA MET A 47 -15.43 -1.52 12.29
C MET A 47 -14.46 -2.71 12.26
N ARG A 48 -13.17 -2.44 12.52
CA ARG A 48 -12.15 -3.49 12.61
C ARG A 48 -12.38 -4.40 13.82
N GLY A 49 -12.87 -3.83 14.91
CA GLY A 49 -13.14 -4.56 16.15
C GLY A 49 -13.02 -3.67 17.38
N VAL A 50 -12.58 -4.24 18.49
CA VAL A 50 -12.29 -3.52 19.73
C VAL A 50 -10.82 -3.66 20.12
N ILE A 51 -10.25 -2.58 20.66
CA ILE A 51 -8.86 -2.53 21.14
C ILE A 51 -8.83 -2.18 22.63
N PRO A 52 -7.83 -2.70 23.38
CA PRO A 52 -7.58 -2.22 24.74
C PRO A 52 -7.08 -0.77 24.70
N PHE A 53 -7.61 0.09 25.57
CA PHE A 53 -7.13 1.45 25.75
C PHE A 53 -7.36 1.91 27.19
N ARG A 54 -6.27 2.23 27.89
CA ARG A 54 -6.27 2.52 29.34
C ARG A 54 -6.96 1.37 30.10
N ASP A 55 -7.92 1.69 30.97
CA ASP A 55 -8.65 0.73 31.80
C ASP A 55 -9.88 0.12 31.11
N GLY A 56 -10.04 0.32 29.80
CA GLY A 56 -11.22 -0.12 29.05
C GLY A 56 -10.92 -0.60 27.63
N ASN A 57 -11.98 -0.69 26.82
CA ASN A 57 -11.89 -1.05 25.41
C ASN A 57 -12.54 0.05 24.56
N LEU A 58 -11.97 0.30 23.38
CA LEU A 58 -12.53 1.24 22.42
C LEU A 58 -12.89 0.52 21.10
N PRO A 59 -13.98 0.92 20.45
CA PRO A 59 -14.24 0.50 19.07
C PRO A 59 -13.15 1.09 18.16
N LEU A 60 -12.56 0.25 17.32
CA LEU A 60 -11.59 0.64 16.30
C LEU A 60 -12.24 0.59 14.92
N PHE A 61 -12.21 1.72 14.24
CA PHE A 61 -12.69 1.85 12.87
C PHE A 61 -11.53 1.95 11.86
N ASP A 62 -11.75 1.44 10.66
CA ASP A 62 -10.84 1.56 9.53
C ASP A 62 -11.19 2.81 8.71
N LEU A 63 -10.36 3.85 8.82
CA LEU A 63 -10.65 5.09 8.11
C LEU A 63 -10.50 4.94 6.58
N ARG A 64 -9.67 3.99 6.10
CA ARG A 64 -9.62 3.68 4.66
C ARG A 64 -10.96 3.16 4.18
N VAL A 65 -11.51 2.15 4.87
CA VAL A 65 -12.77 1.52 4.48
C VAL A 65 -13.92 2.51 4.56
N PHE A 66 -13.97 3.33 5.63
CA PHE A 66 -14.97 4.39 5.77
C PHE A 66 -14.93 5.41 4.61
N LEU A 67 -13.74 5.75 4.12
CA LEU A 67 -13.54 6.64 2.98
C LEU A 67 -13.69 5.93 1.61
N GLY A 68 -14.06 4.65 1.59
CA GLY A 68 -14.28 3.86 0.37
C GLY A 68 -13.01 3.26 -0.24
N PHE A 69 -11.88 3.29 0.47
CA PHE A 69 -10.65 2.65 0.05
C PHE A 69 -10.55 1.20 0.53
N LYS A 70 -9.67 0.43 -0.11
CA LYS A 70 -9.30 -0.90 0.38
C LYS A 70 -8.54 -0.78 1.70
N GLY A 71 -9.00 -1.49 2.72
CA GLY A 71 -8.31 -1.59 4.01
C GLY A 71 -6.90 -2.15 3.87
N ARG A 72 -5.96 -1.62 4.67
CA ARG A 72 -4.52 -1.90 4.54
C ARG A 72 -4.18 -3.39 4.65
N ASN A 73 -4.80 -4.09 5.60
CA ASN A 73 -4.57 -5.52 5.80
C ASN A 73 -4.92 -6.37 4.57
N LEU A 74 -5.98 -6.00 3.85
CA LEU A 74 -6.38 -6.70 2.63
C LEU A 74 -5.40 -6.38 1.49
N GLU A 75 -5.02 -5.12 1.34
CA GLU A 75 -4.04 -4.69 0.34
C GLU A 75 -2.69 -5.40 0.52
N ILE A 76 -2.18 -5.47 1.75
CA ILE A 76 -0.92 -6.19 2.07
C ILE A 76 -1.04 -7.68 1.73
N ARG A 77 -2.15 -8.32 2.12
CA ARG A 77 -2.37 -9.75 1.87
C ARG A 77 -2.34 -10.05 0.38
N GLU A 78 -3.12 -9.32 -0.41
CA GLU A 78 -3.16 -9.49 -1.87
C GLU A 78 -1.79 -9.27 -2.52
N LEU A 79 -1.04 -8.26 -2.05
CA LEU A 79 0.32 -8.02 -2.53
C LEU A 79 1.23 -9.21 -2.24
N VAL A 80 1.26 -9.69 -0.99
CA VAL A 80 2.12 -10.83 -0.58
C VAL A 80 1.73 -12.11 -1.33
N GLU A 81 0.44 -12.39 -1.47
CA GLU A 81 -0.07 -13.54 -2.24
C GLU A 81 0.34 -13.43 -3.71
N THR A 82 0.17 -12.26 -4.32
CA THR A 82 0.59 -12.00 -5.70
C THR A 82 2.09 -12.24 -5.86
N MET A 83 2.92 -11.69 -4.97
CA MET A 83 4.37 -11.88 -5.04
C MET A 83 4.77 -13.36 -4.87
N GLY A 84 4.10 -14.10 -3.99
CA GLY A 84 4.29 -15.53 -3.83
C GLY A 84 3.99 -16.33 -5.09
N MET A 85 2.85 -16.06 -5.73
CA MET A 85 2.46 -16.70 -7.00
C MET A 85 3.43 -16.35 -8.13
N ARG A 86 3.78 -15.07 -8.29
CA ARG A 86 4.67 -14.60 -9.35
C ARG A 86 6.10 -15.12 -9.19
N LYS A 87 6.59 -15.27 -7.96
CA LYS A 87 7.84 -15.99 -7.68
C LYS A 87 7.80 -17.42 -8.23
N GLN A 88 6.73 -18.15 -7.92
CA GLN A 88 6.60 -19.55 -8.36
C GLN A 88 6.50 -19.67 -9.89
N ASP A 89 5.82 -18.72 -10.55
CA ASP A 89 5.72 -18.69 -12.00
C ASP A 89 7.10 -18.58 -12.68
N HIS A 90 8.02 -17.78 -12.12
CA HIS A 90 9.37 -17.66 -12.66
C HIS A 90 10.23 -18.90 -12.42
N ILE A 91 10.09 -19.57 -11.26
CA ILE A 91 10.73 -20.87 -11.01
C ILE A 91 10.26 -21.89 -12.05
N ASN A 92 8.94 -21.96 -12.27
CA ASN A 92 8.33 -22.87 -13.24
C ASN A 92 8.77 -22.52 -14.66
N TRP A 93 8.89 -21.23 -15.00
CA TRP A 93 9.36 -20.76 -16.30
C TRP A 93 10.79 -21.25 -16.59
N VAL A 94 11.72 -21.12 -15.64
CA VAL A 94 13.11 -21.59 -15.82
C VAL A 94 13.17 -23.11 -15.92
N ASN A 95 12.43 -23.82 -15.07
CA ASN A 95 12.35 -25.28 -15.11
C ASN A 95 11.79 -25.80 -16.44
N LYS A 96 10.76 -25.12 -16.97
CA LYS A 96 10.20 -25.45 -18.29
C LYS A 96 11.22 -25.21 -19.41
N LEU A 97 11.90 -24.07 -19.42
CA LEU A 97 12.92 -23.79 -20.43
C LEU A 97 14.06 -24.81 -20.39
N LYS A 98 14.49 -25.22 -19.18
CA LYS A 98 15.45 -26.32 -18.98
C LYS A 98 14.94 -27.61 -19.61
N ASP A 99 13.74 -28.06 -19.23
CA ASP A 99 13.14 -29.27 -19.80
C ASP A 99 13.06 -29.21 -21.34
N GLU A 100 12.67 -28.08 -21.90
CA GLU A 100 12.59 -27.89 -23.35
C GLU A 100 13.95 -28.03 -24.04
N VAL A 101 14.99 -27.39 -23.49
CA VAL A 101 16.36 -27.48 -24.04
C VAL A 101 16.97 -28.86 -23.84
N PHE A 102 16.86 -29.45 -22.65
CA PHE A 102 17.47 -30.76 -22.35
C PHE A 102 16.86 -31.89 -23.18
N ASN A 103 15.54 -31.87 -23.36
CA ASN A 103 14.79 -32.93 -24.03
C ASN A 103 14.47 -32.63 -25.50
N ASP A 104 15.15 -31.65 -26.11
CA ASP A 104 15.01 -31.27 -27.52
C ASP A 104 13.55 -30.96 -27.93
N LYS A 105 12.77 -30.38 -27.01
CA LYS A 105 11.39 -29.96 -27.27
C LYS A 105 11.40 -28.56 -27.89
N PRO A 106 10.34 -28.19 -28.64
CA PRO A 106 10.15 -26.81 -29.06
C PRO A 106 10.17 -25.86 -27.85
N ILE A 107 10.95 -24.79 -27.93
CA ILE A 107 10.98 -23.76 -26.88
C ILE A 107 9.70 -22.92 -26.98
N THR A 108 8.87 -22.95 -25.94
CA THR A 108 7.54 -22.30 -25.92
C THR A 108 7.34 -21.28 -24.80
N VAL A 109 8.36 -21.06 -23.98
CA VAL A 109 8.30 -20.06 -22.90
C VAL A 109 8.10 -18.64 -23.43
N GLN A 110 7.34 -17.81 -22.70
CA GLN A 110 7.14 -16.39 -23.04
C GLN A 110 8.44 -15.61 -22.81
N THR A 111 8.91 -14.89 -23.82
CA THR A 111 10.17 -14.11 -23.78
C THR A 111 9.95 -12.61 -23.68
N ASN A 112 8.72 -12.12 -23.83
CA ASN A 112 8.38 -10.74 -23.53
C ASN A 112 8.03 -10.61 -22.02
N PRO A 113 8.81 -9.85 -21.23
CA PRO A 113 8.58 -9.69 -19.80
C PRO A 113 7.21 -9.07 -19.49
N HIS A 114 6.70 -8.16 -20.32
CA HIS A 114 5.40 -7.50 -20.10
C HIS A 114 4.18 -8.39 -20.39
N LEU A 115 4.40 -9.56 -21.02
CA LEU A 115 3.32 -10.49 -21.31
C LEU A 115 3.18 -11.60 -20.26
N CYS A 116 4.13 -11.74 -19.34
CA CYS A 116 4.00 -12.66 -18.22
C CYS A 116 3.01 -12.10 -17.17
N ALA A 117 2.48 -12.96 -16.30
CA ALA A 117 1.50 -12.54 -15.31
C ALA A 117 2.06 -11.50 -14.32
N PHE A 118 3.36 -11.55 -14.03
CA PHE A 118 4.03 -10.54 -13.22
C PHE A 118 4.16 -9.22 -13.97
N GLY A 119 4.67 -9.23 -15.20
CA GLY A 119 4.83 -8.02 -16.02
C GLY A 119 3.53 -7.25 -16.20
N LYS A 120 2.44 -7.93 -16.54
CA LYS A 120 1.11 -7.29 -16.67
C LYS A 120 0.65 -6.59 -15.39
N TRP A 121 0.90 -7.20 -14.24
CA TRP A 121 0.56 -6.61 -12.94
C TRP A 121 1.54 -5.48 -12.58
N TYR A 122 2.84 -5.68 -12.82
CA TYR A 122 3.92 -4.75 -12.52
C TYR A 122 3.75 -3.43 -13.29
N ASP A 123 3.37 -3.51 -14.56
CA ASP A 123 3.14 -2.35 -15.43
C ASP A 123 1.97 -1.47 -14.95
N GLN A 124 1.07 -2.02 -14.13
CA GLN A 124 -0.09 -1.33 -13.56
C GLN A 124 0.10 -0.99 -12.08
N PHE A 125 1.15 -1.51 -11.44
CA PHE A 125 1.36 -1.35 -10.01
C PHE A 125 1.66 0.11 -9.66
N GLN A 126 0.93 0.61 -8.66
CA GLN A 126 1.15 1.93 -8.07
C GLN A 126 0.94 1.83 -6.55
N SER A 127 1.68 2.63 -5.81
CA SER A 127 1.51 2.79 -4.37
C SER A 127 1.81 4.23 -3.97
N ASP A 128 1.16 4.69 -2.90
CA ASP A 128 1.47 5.94 -2.20
C ASP A 128 2.78 5.84 -1.38
N ASN A 129 3.30 4.63 -1.15
CA ASN A 129 4.49 4.40 -0.36
C ASN A 129 5.77 4.42 -1.21
N SER A 130 6.59 5.44 -1.01
CA SER A 130 7.84 5.62 -1.76
C SER A 130 8.85 4.50 -1.53
N ASN A 131 8.93 3.93 -0.32
CA ASN A 131 9.83 2.80 -0.03
C ASN A 131 9.42 1.54 -0.80
N LEU A 132 8.11 1.28 -0.90
CA LEU A 132 7.59 0.18 -1.71
C LEU A 132 7.84 0.42 -3.21
N ASN A 133 7.57 1.61 -3.72
CA ASN A 133 7.87 1.94 -5.12
C ASN A 133 9.36 1.76 -5.46
N ASN A 134 10.25 2.26 -4.60
CA ASN A 134 11.69 2.10 -4.75
C ASN A 134 12.13 0.63 -4.71
N TYR A 135 11.51 -0.17 -3.87
CA TYR A 135 11.78 -1.61 -3.82
C TYR A 135 11.30 -2.31 -5.10
N MET A 136 10.09 -2.02 -5.55
CA MET A 136 9.50 -2.60 -6.76
C MET A 136 10.29 -2.24 -8.03
N ALA A 137 10.86 -1.04 -8.11
CA ALA A 137 11.73 -0.64 -9.23
C ALA A 137 12.92 -1.59 -9.46
N ARG A 138 13.39 -2.28 -8.40
CA ARG A 138 14.53 -3.21 -8.47
C ARG A 138 14.23 -4.49 -9.26
N PHE A 139 12.96 -4.81 -9.51
CA PHE A 139 12.57 -5.97 -10.30
C PHE A 139 12.83 -5.79 -11.80
N ASP A 140 12.79 -4.56 -12.31
CA ASP A 140 12.77 -4.29 -13.76
C ASP A 140 13.94 -4.93 -14.52
N ALA A 141 15.16 -4.63 -14.10
CA ALA A 141 16.37 -5.15 -14.72
C ALA A 141 16.48 -6.69 -14.66
N PRO A 142 16.41 -7.36 -13.49
CA PRO A 142 16.49 -8.82 -13.43
C PRO A 142 15.32 -9.53 -14.11
N HIS A 143 14.12 -8.95 -14.11
CA HIS A 143 12.96 -9.49 -14.81
C HIS A 143 13.13 -9.44 -16.34
N LYS A 144 13.60 -8.32 -16.90
CA LYS A 144 13.95 -8.23 -18.33
C LYS A 144 15.06 -9.21 -18.69
N ALA A 145 16.09 -9.30 -17.84
CA ALA A 145 17.21 -10.19 -18.05
C ALA A 145 16.78 -11.66 -18.09
N ILE A 146 15.91 -12.12 -17.17
CA ILE A 146 15.51 -13.53 -17.10
C ILE A 146 14.72 -13.94 -18.34
N HIS A 147 13.82 -13.07 -18.83
CA HIS A 147 13.07 -13.33 -20.05
C HIS A 147 13.93 -13.32 -21.32
N SER A 148 15.05 -12.56 -21.32
CA SER A 148 16.02 -12.59 -22.42
C SER A 148 16.72 -13.94 -22.56
N ILE A 149 16.81 -14.74 -21.48
CA ILE A 149 17.44 -16.07 -21.51
C ILE A 149 16.70 -17.03 -22.45
N GLY A 150 15.38 -16.91 -22.57
CA GLY A 150 14.61 -17.71 -23.52
C GLY A 150 15.00 -17.42 -24.97
N ILE A 151 15.29 -16.15 -25.29
CA ILE A 151 15.77 -15.73 -26.62
C ILE A 151 17.18 -16.29 -26.87
N GLN A 152 18.07 -16.14 -25.90
CA GLN A 152 19.45 -16.62 -26.00
C GLN A 152 19.52 -18.15 -26.16
N ALA A 153 18.77 -18.89 -25.34
CA ALA A 153 18.67 -20.34 -25.44
C ALA A 153 18.12 -20.78 -26.80
N THR A 154 17.08 -20.10 -27.31
CA THR A 154 16.52 -20.37 -28.64
C THR A 154 17.57 -20.20 -29.75
N ASN A 155 18.37 -19.14 -29.68
CA ASN A 155 19.41 -18.88 -30.68
C ASN A 155 20.53 -19.92 -30.63
N LEU A 156 20.95 -20.33 -29.42
CA LEU A 156 21.97 -21.37 -29.24
C LEU A 156 21.51 -22.73 -29.76
N VAL A 157 20.28 -23.15 -29.44
CA VAL A 157 19.71 -24.41 -29.94
C VAL A 157 19.59 -24.40 -31.47
N LYS A 158 19.12 -23.30 -32.06
CA LYS A 158 19.05 -23.15 -33.53
C LYS A 158 20.42 -23.20 -34.21
N ALA A 159 21.47 -22.76 -33.52
CA ALA A 159 22.85 -22.83 -34.00
C ALA A 159 23.51 -24.20 -33.79
N GLY A 160 22.82 -25.18 -33.18
CA GLY A 160 23.38 -26.49 -32.83
C GLY A 160 24.24 -26.50 -31.56
N ASN A 161 24.30 -25.39 -30.83
CA ASN A 161 25.13 -25.19 -29.63
C ASN A 161 24.34 -25.52 -28.36
N LYS A 162 23.87 -26.77 -28.26
CA LYS A 162 23.04 -27.22 -27.13
C LYS A 162 23.79 -27.19 -25.79
N ASP A 163 25.06 -27.58 -25.78
CA ASP A 163 25.87 -27.60 -24.56
C ASP A 163 26.07 -26.19 -23.97
N GLU A 164 26.23 -25.18 -24.83
CA GLU A 164 26.27 -23.78 -24.43
C GLU A 164 24.92 -23.31 -23.87
N ALA A 165 23.80 -23.73 -24.47
CA ALA A 165 22.47 -23.43 -23.95
C ALA A 165 22.27 -24.04 -22.56
N VAL A 166 22.72 -25.28 -22.34
CA VAL A 166 22.69 -25.94 -21.04
C VAL A 166 23.51 -25.17 -19.99
N LYS A 167 24.74 -24.76 -20.33
CA LYS A 167 25.60 -23.95 -19.44
C LYS A 167 24.96 -22.60 -19.09
N LEU A 168 24.35 -21.93 -20.07
CA LEU A 168 23.62 -20.68 -19.87
C LEU A 168 22.48 -20.86 -18.86
N LEU A 169 21.71 -21.94 -18.97
CA LEU A 169 20.57 -22.21 -18.09
C LEU A 169 21.02 -22.57 -16.66
N GLN A 170 22.10 -23.32 -16.51
CA GLN A 170 22.71 -23.60 -15.20
C GLN A 170 23.20 -22.32 -14.52
N ALA A 171 23.87 -21.43 -15.27
CA ALA A 171 24.31 -20.13 -14.74
C ALA A 171 23.12 -19.23 -14.37
N THR A 172 22.05 -19.26 -15.18
CA THR A 172 20.80 -18.51 -14.92
C THR A 172 20.14 -18.98 -13.63
N GLU A 173 19.99 -20.29 -13.46
CA GLU A 173 19.36 -20.90 -12.27
C GLU A 173 20.13 -20.56 -11.00
N ASN A 174 21.46 -20.64 -11.02
CA ASN A 174 22.32 -20.41 -9.85
C ASN A 174 22.64 -18.93 -9.57
N GLY A 175 22.20 -18.01 -10.43
CA GLY A 175 22.53 -16.59 -10.33
C GLY A 175 21.30 -15.71 -10.48
N LEU A 176 20.91 -15.45 -11.73
CA LEU A 176 19.86 -14.49 -12.05
C LEU A 176 18.50 -14.87 -11.43
N LEU A 177 18.12 -16.15 -11.47
CA LEU A 177 16.88 -16.62 -10.85
C LEU A 177 16.92 -16.45 -9.32
N VAL A 178 18.05 -16.77 -8.67
CA VAL A 178 18.23 -16.57 -7.22
C VAL A 178 18.04 -15.09 -6.86
N SER A 179 18.71 -14.19 -7.59
CA SER A 179 18.60 -12.75 -7.34
C SER A 179 17.17 -12.22 -7.50
N LEU A 180 16.42 -12.73 -8.48
CA LEU A 180 15.02 -12.38 -8.68
C LEU A 180 14.12 -12.95 -7.56
N ILE A 181 14.36 -14.19 -7.13
CA ILE A 181 13.65 -14.82 -6.02
C ILE A 181 13.87 -14.06 -4.70
N ASP A 182 15.08 -13.57 -4.46
CA ASP A 182 15.41 -12.78 -3.27
C ASP A 182 14.61 -11.47 -3.23
N LEU A 183 14.38 -10.83 -4.38
CA LEU A 183 13.48 -9.68 -4.47
C LEU A 183 12.04 -10.05 -4.11
N PHE A 184 11.52 -11.17 -4.61
CA PHE A 184 10.18 -11.62 -4.21
C PHE A 184 10.08 -11.92 -2.71
N ASN A 185 11.08 -12.56 -2.13
CA ASN A 185 11.09 -12.92 -0.71
C ASN A 185 11.20 -11.70 0.20
N GLY A 186 11.88 -10.63 -0.22
CA GLY A 186 12.06 -9.43 0.60
C GLY A 186 10.81 -8.56 0.74
N ILE A 187 9.76 -8.78 -0.06
CA ILE A 187 8.50 -8.03 0.04
C ILE A 187 7.86 -8.19 1.43
N GLY A 188 7.87 -9.40 2.00
CA GLY A 188 7.27 -9.66 3.30
C GLY A 188 7.86 -8.79 4.43
N GLY A 189 9.19 -8.63 4.43
CA GLY A 189 9.86 -7.76 5.41
C GLY A 189 9.64 -6.27 5.14
N LEU A 190 9.45 -5.89 3.88
CA LEU A 190 9.16 -4.51 3.48
C LEU A 190 7.76 -4.08 3.95
N VAL A 191 6.74 -4.90 3.69
CA VAL A 191 5.36 -4.57 4.10
C VAL A 191 5.23 -4.48 5.62
N GLN A 192 5.92 -5.35 6.37
CA GLN A 192 5.95 -5.29 7.84
C GLN A 192 6.63 -4.04 8.40
N ARG A 193 7.57 -3.44 7.66
CA ARG A 193 8.36 -2.30 8.12
C ARG A 193 7.76 -0.95 7.73
N TYR A 194 7.20 -0.86 6.52
CA TYR A 194 6.87 0.43 5.90
C TYR A 194 5.37 0.65 5.69
N LEU A 195 4.52 -0.33 5.97
CA LEU A 195 3.07 -0.20 5.90
C LEU A 195 2.41 -0.38 7.28
N LEU A 196 3.11 0.08 8.33
CA LEU A 196 2.52 0.20 9.66
C LEU A 196 1.41 1.24 9.62
N GLU A 197 0.36 0.96 10.37
CA GLU A 197 -0.74 1.89 10.60
C GLU A 197 -0.63 2.46 12.01
N TYR A 198 -1.26 3.61 12.21
CA TYR A 198 -1.40 4.24 13.52
C TYR A 198 -2.86 4.26 13.93
N ILE A 199 -3.09 4.24 15.24
CA ILE A 199 -4.41 4.44 15.81
C ILE A 199 -4.48 5.84 16.37
N VAL A 200 -5.47 6.61 15.92
CA VAL A 200 -5.83 7.90 16.50
C VAL A 200 -7.09 7.71 17.34
N VAL A 201 -7.02 8.06 18.61
CA VAL A 201 -8.15 8.02 19.54
C VAL A 201 -8.79 9.40 19.58
N PHE A 202 -10.07 9.44 19.30
CA PHE A 202 -10.88 10.64 19.23
C PHE A 202 -11.87 10.73 20.39
N ASN A 203 -12.30 11.95 20.69
CA ASN A 203 -13.44 12.23 21.54
C ASN A 203 -14.55 12.93 20.74
N SER A 204 -15.78 12.44 20.83
CA SER A 204 -16.98 13.11 20.33
C SER A 204 -18.01 13.18 21.45
N GLY A 205 -18.14 14.36 22.06
CA GLY A 205 -18.93 14.54 23.27
C GLY A 205 -18.38 13.71 24.44
N GLU A 206 -19.20 12.77 24.94
CA GLU A 206 -18.83 11.84 26.01
C GLU A 206 -18.31 10.49 25.47
N THR A 207 -18.34 10.27 24.15
CA THR A 207 -17.96 9.00 23.52
C THR A 207 -16.55 9.07 22.95
N GLN A 208 -15.75 8.07 23.29
CA GLN A 208 -14.43 7.85 22.69
C GLN A 208 -14.48 6.71 21.69
N PHE A 209 -13.71 6.84 20.62
CA PHE A 209 -13.51 5.80 19.63
C PHE A 209 -12.14 5.95 18.99
N ALA A 210 -11.68 4.90 18.33
CA ALA A 210 -10.39 4.84 17.68
C ALA A 210 -10.56 4.69 16.17
N MET A 211 -9.64 5.28 15.40
CA MET A 211 -9.54 5.08 13.97
C MET A 211 -8.12 4.68 13.58
N ALA A 212 -8.01 3.69 12.71
CA ALA A 212 -6.75 3.36 12.06
C ALA A 212 -6.50 4.29 10.86
N VAL A 213 -5.29 4.83 10.78
CA VAL A 213 -4.81 5.73 9.72
C VAL A 213 -3.44 5.25 9.20
N ASP A 214 -3.06 5.67 7.98
CA ASP A 214 -1.86 5.12 7.35
C ASP A 214 -0.55 5.66 7.92
N ASP A 215 -0.49 6.96 8.17
CA ASP A 215 0.73 7.62 8.62
C ASP A 215 0.38 8.89 9.38
N ILE A 216 1.18 9.19 10.40
CA ILE A 216 1.04 10.39 11.23
C ILE A 216 2.17 11.34 10.86
N ARG A 217 1.84 12.54 10.38
CA ARG A 217 2.84 13.48 9.89
C ARG A 217 3.32 14.40 11.00
N PHE A 218 2.46 15.29 11.49
CA PHE A 218 2.80 16.30 12.50
C PHE A 218 1.56 17.07 12.97
N PHE A 219 1.72 17.83 14.04
CA PHE A 219 0.80 18.92 14.38
C PHE A 219 1.20 20.18 13.61
N SER A 220 0.26 20.79 12.90
CA SER A 220 0.52 22.01 12.12
C SER A 220 -0.54 23.08 12.34
N ARG A 221 -0.13 24.33 12.07
CA ARG A 221 -1.06 25.42 11.83
C ARG A 221 -1.28 25.57 10.34
N LEU A 222 -2.52 25.86 9.99
CA LEU A 222 -2.90 26.07 8.59
C LEU A 222 -2.61 27.52 8.20
N ASP A 223 -2.15 27.71 6.97
CA ASP A 223 -1.99 29.03 6.35
C ASP A 223 -3.32 29.53 5.76
N HIS A 224 -4.14 28.61 5.24
CA HIS A 224 -5.43 28.91 4.63
C HIS A 224 -6.47 27.86 4.99
N ILE A 225 -7.73 28.28 5.09
CA ILE A 225 -8.89 27.40 5.18
C ILE A 225 -9.94 27.88 4.19
N GLU A 226 -10.45 26.95 3.41
CA GLU A 226 -11.43 27.16 2.35
C GLU A 226 -12.68 26.34 2.64
N TYR A 227 -13.80 27.03 2.82
CA TYR A 227 -15.12 26.46 3.12
C TYR A 227 -16.09 26.70 1.97
N PRO A 228 -17.07 25.80 1.85
CA PRO A 228 -16.90 24.40 1.47
C PRO A 228 -16.79 24.36 -0.06
N LEU A 229 -15.86 23.64 -0.68
CA LEU A 229 -15.78 23.70 -2.14
C LEU A 229 -15.80 22.31 -2.78
N GLN A 230 -16.73 22.19 -3.74
CA GLN A 230 -17.07 21.05 -4.58
C GLN A 230 -15.94 20.04 -4.69
N SER A 231 -15.94 19.09 -3.77
CA SER A 231 -15.00 17.99 -3.77
C SER A 231 -15.75 16.75 -4.28
N ASN A 232 -15.18 16.01 -5.22
CA ASN A 232 -15.70 14.70 -5.65
C ASN A 232 -15.44 13.62 -4.57
N ILE A 233 -15.59 13.97 -3.30
CA ILE A 233 -15.42 13.02 -2.18
C ILE A 233 -16.67 12.16 -2.14
N THR A 234 -16.47 10.87 -2.37
CA THR A 234 -17.51 9.85 -2.37
C THR A 234 -17.45 9.02 -1.08
N GLY A 235 -18.53 8.33 -0.72
CA GLY A 235 -18.60 7.52 0.50
C GLY A 235 -18.67 8.37 1.78
N GLY A 236 -18.25 7.80 2.92
CA GLY A 236 -18.32 8.47 4.24
C GLY A 236 -17.51 9.77 4.33
N GLY A 237 -16.57 9.99 3.40
CA GLY A 237 -15.81 11.24 3.30
C GLY A 237 -16.67 12.47 3.01
N ALA A 238 -17.80 12.30 2.31
CA ALA A 238 -18.74 13.41 2.04
C ALA A 238 -19.41 13.93 3.33
N ASP A 239 -19.57 13.05 4.32
CA ASP A 239 -20.25 13.36 5.57
C ASP A 239 -19.34 14.13 6.53
N VAL A 240 -18.04 13.80 6.53
CA VAL A 240 -17.08 14.29 7.53
C VAL A 240 -16.13 15.37 7.02
N VAL A 241 -15.81 15.44 5.73
CA VAL A 241 -14.91 16.49 5.21
C VAL A 241 -15.68 17.79 5.02
N GLN A 242 -15.28 18.84 5.74
CA GLN A 242 -16.04 20.10 5.80
C GLN A 242 -15.28 21.31 5.23
N ALA A 243 -13.97 21.19 5.01
CA ALA A 243 -13.15 22.26 4.42
C ALA A 243 -11.85 21.72 3.83
N ILE A 244 -11.18 22.55 3.04
CA ILE A 244 -9.82 22.31 2.58
C ILE A 244 -8.91 23.30 3.31
N GLY A 245 -7.96 22.77 4.08
CA GLY A 245 -6.87 23.53 4.66
C GLY A 245 -5.66 23.54 3.73
N ARG A 246 -4.76 24.50 3.92
CA ARG A 246 -3.42 24.47 3.32
C ARG A 246 -2.38 24.68 4.38
N TYR A 247 -1.32 23.89 4.36
CA TYR A 247 -0.21 24.00 5.29
C TYR A 247 1.12 23.92 4.56
N ARG A 248 2.18 24.36 5.22
CA ARG A 248 3.55 24.30 4.71
C ARG A 248 4.34 23.19 5.41
N MET A 249 4.92 22.28 4.63
CA MET A 249 5.85 21.29 5.19
C MET A 249 7.15 21.96 5.62
N GLU A 250 7.80 21.42 6.66
CA GLU A 250 9.15 21.84 7.04
C GLU A 250 10.08 21.73 5.82
N ASN A 251 10.76 22.83 5.51
CA ASN A 251 11.67 22.98 4.36
C ASN A 251 11.01 23.02 2.96
N SER A 252 9.69 23.26 2.86
CA SER A 252 9.02 23.52 1.58
C SER A 252 8.47 24.95 1.48
N GLN A 253 8.58 25.55 0.30
CA GLN A 253 7.88 26.80 -0.03
C GLN A 253 6.52 26.56 -0.70
N GLU A 254 6.17 25.32 -0.97
CA GLU A 254 4.87 24.95 -1.53
C GLU A 254 3.86 24.71 -0.41
N LEU A 255 2.61 25.10 -0.68
CA LEU A 255 1.47 24.78 0.17
C LEU A 255 0.95 23.40 -0.24
N THR A 256 0.67 22.58 0.76
CA THR A 256 0.03 21.27 0.59
C THR A 256 -1.41 21.36 1.05
N ASP A 257 -2.33 20.87 0.22
CA ASP A 257 -3.74 20.77 0.58
C ASP A 257 -3.96 19.66 1.63
N VAL A 258 -4.88 19.91 2.56
CA VAL A 258 -5.34 18.95 3.57
C VAL A 258 -6.85 18.97 3.68
N LEU A 259 -7.46 17.79 3.65
CA LEU A 259 -8.91 17.65 3.80
C LEU A 259 -9.27 17.70 5.29
N LEU A 260 -9.97 18.75 5.71
CA LEU A 260 -10.32 18.96 7.12
C LEU A 260 -11.59 18.20 7.49
N MET A 261 -11.44 17.27 8.44
CA MET A 261 -12.50 16.38 8.89
C MET A 261 -13.14 16.86 10.19
N ASP A 262 -14.46 16.96 10.18
CA ASP A 262 -15.29 17.12 11.37
C ASP A 262 -15.64 15.75 11.94
N ILE A 263 -14.78 15.26 12.84
CA ILE A 263 -14.90 13.92 13.42
C ILE A 263 -16.15 13.77 14.30
N SER A 264 -16.76 14.86 14.79
CA SER A 264 -18.02 14.72 15.52
C SER A 264 -19.16 14.17 14.67
N ARG A 265 -19.10 14.36 13.34
CA ARG A 265 -20.09 13.82 12.39
C ARG A 265 -19.90 12.35 12.06
N PHE A 266 -18.78 11.76 12.47
CA PHE A 266 -18.49 10.36 12.17
C PHE A 266 -19.49 9.42 12.82
N LEU A 267 -19.80 9.63 14.11
CA LEU A 267 -20.73 8.75 14.83
C LEU A 267 -22.17 8.87 14.33
N ASP A 268 -22.54 10.01 13.76
CA ASP A 268 -23.84 10.23 13.13
C ASP A 268 -24.07 9.28 11.93
N HIS A 269 -23.00 8.80 11.29
CA HIS A 269 -23.09 7.85 10.18
C HIS A 269 -23.58 6.46 10.62
N PHE A 270 -23.36 6.09 11.89
CA PHE A 270 -23.75 4.78 12.44
C PHE A 270 -25.01 4.85 13.31
N SER A 271 -25.67 6.02 13.36
CA SER A 271 -26.85 6.30 14.19
C SER A 271 -28.17 6.07 13.47
#